data_AF-A0A2I0KEY3-F1
#
_entry.id   AF-A0A2I0KEY3-F1
#
_cell.length_a   1.000
_cell.length_b   1.000
_cell.length_c   1.000
_cell.angle_alpha   90.00
_cell.angle_beta   90.00
_cell.angle_gamma   90.00
#
_symmetry.space_group_name_H-M   'P 1'
#
loop_
_entity.id
_entity.type
_entity.pdbx_description
1 polymer ?
#
loop_
_entity_poly.entity_id
_entity_poly.type
_entity_poly.pdbx_seq_one_letter_code
_entity_poly.pdbx_strand_id
1 'polypeptide(L)'
;MWGMDVIGPINPKASNGHLFILVAIDYFTKWIEAITLASVTAKAVSRFLKCDVIARYGVPATIITDNAKNLNNKLCAQFQIQHRNSTPYRPQMNGAVEAASKNIKKINEKMTVNYKDWHEMLPYALLAYRTSIRTSTRATPYSLVYGMEARMARAFNAKVCHREFSPGDLILRKALHVTPDSRGKFSCKYDGPFVVKETFSGGAIILSDMDGAENALPVNVDAIKKYYP
;
A
#
# COMPACT_ATOMS: atom_id res chain seq x y z
N MET A 1 14.32 -4.25 14.23
CA MET A 1 13.73 -5.56 13.82
C MET A 1 12.96 -5.30 12.55
N TRP A 2 13.11 -6.15 11.54
CA TRP A 2 12.44 -5.95 10.26
C TRP A 2 11.41 -7.04 10.02
N GLY A 3 10.28 -6.69 9.43
CA GLY A 3 9.31 -7.64 8.90
C GLY A 3 9.31 -7.57 7.38
N MET A 4 9.16 -8.71 6.70
CA MET A 4 9.00 -8.75 5.25
C MET A 4 7.76 -9.52 4.84
N ASP A 5 7.19 -9.10 3.73
CA ASP A 5 5.95 -9.63 3.17
C ASP A 5 5.97 -9.48 1.63
N VAL A 6 5.16 -10.29 0.96
CA VAL A 6 4.97 -10.26 -0.50
C VAL A 6 3.53 -9.93 -0.81
N ILE A 7 3.33 -8.80 -1.50
CA ILE A 7 2.05 -8.44 -2.07
C ILE A 7 1.95 -9.05 -3.47
N GLY A 8 1.02 -9.99 -3.69
CA GLY A 8 0.67 -10.47 -5.02
C GLY A 8 0.07 -11.87 -5.04
N PRO A 9 -0.15 -12.44 -6.24
CA PRO A 9 0.00 -11.78 -7.55
C PRO A 9 -1.02 -10.64 -7.74
N ILE A 10 -0.56 -9.53 -8.33
CA ILE A 10 -1.36 -8.36 -8.69
C ILE A 10 -1.83 -8.54 -10.14
N ASN A 11 -3.15 -8.49 -10.34
CA ASN A 11 -3.75 -8.57 -11.66
C ASN A 11 -4.51 -7.27 -11.98
N PRO A 12 -4.37 -6.76 -13.20
CA PRO A 12 -3.52 -7.29 -14.27
C PRO A 12 -2.03 -6.97 -14.06
N LYS A 13 -1.19 -7.72 -14.78
CA LYS A 13 0.27 -7.54 -14.81
C LYS A 13 0.62 -6.08 -15.13
N ALA A 14 1.64 -5.55 -14.45
CA ALA A 14 2.19 -4.24 -14.81
C ALA A 14 2.68 -4.23 -16.27
N SER A 15 2.79 -3.04 -16.86
CA SER A 15 3.31 -2.88 -18.23
C SER A 15 4.73 -3.44 -18.40
N ASN A 16 5.56 -3.38 -17.36
CA ASN A 16 6.90 -3.98 -17.33
C ASN A 16 6.93 -5.50 -17.05
N GLY A 17 5.77 -6.12 -16.88
CA GLY A 17 5.68 -7.54 -16.58
C GLY A 17 5.85 -7.92 -15.10
N HIS A 18 5.76 -6.98 -14.17
CA HIS A 18 5.79 -7.30 -12.75
C HIS A 18 4.40 -7.73 -12.23
N LEU A 19 4.39 -8.60 -11.23
CA LEU A 19 3.20 -9.20 -10.60
C LEU A 19 3.22 -9.10 -9.08
N PHE A 20 4.39 -8.89 -8.48
CA PHE A 20 4.56 -8.90 -7.04
C PHE A 20 5.23 -7.63 -6.56
N ILE A 21 4.98 -7.26 -5.32
CA ILE A 21 5.73 -6.24 -4.58
C ILE A 21 6.32 -6.93 -3.36
N LEU A 22 7.64 -6.96 -3.25
CA LEU A 22 8.32 -7.39 -2.03
C LEU A 22 8.46 -6.17 -1.12
N VAL A 23 7.99 -6.29 0.12
CA VAL A 23 7.99 -5.21 1.12
C VAL A 23 8.83 -5.63 2.31
N ALA A 24 9.61 -4.69 2.83
CA ALA A 24 10.25 -4.80 4.14
C ALA A 24 9.94 -3.54 4.97
N ILE A 25 9.61 -3.72 6.24
CA ILE A 25 9.37 -2.62 7.17
C ILE A 25 10.23 -2.77 8.42
N ASP A 26 10.87 -1.68 8.84
CA ASP A 26 11.46 -1.57 10.16
C ASP A 26 10.38 -1.30 11.21
N TYR A 27 10.34 -2.12 12.25
CA TYR A 27 9.25 -2.09 13.23
C TYR A 27 9.33 -0.87 14.16
N PHE A 28 10.51 -0.30 14.33
CA PHE A 28 10.72 0.84 15.21
C PHE A 28 10.33 2.15 14.51
N THR A 29 11.02 2.47 13.42
CA THR A 29 10.81 3.71 12.65
C THR A 29 9.57 3.68 11.77
N LYS A 30 9.00 2.48 11.54
CA LYS A 30 8.00 2.22 10.48
C LYS A 30 8.52 2.54 9.09
N TRP A 31 9.84 2.58 8.89
CA TRP A 31 10.43 2.80 7.58
C TRP A 31 10.16 1.62 6.66
N ILE A 32 9.62 1.89 5.48
CA ILE A 32 9.25 0.89 4.49
C ILE A 32 10.19 0.96 3.28
N GLU A 33 10.68 -0.20 2.85
CA GLU A 33 11.35 -0.41 1.55
C GLU A 33 10.50 -1.40 0.75
N ALA A 34 10.38 -1.16 -0.56
CA ALA A 34 9.66 -2.09 -1.43
C ALA A 34 10.22 -2.09 -2.85
N ILE A 35 10.15 -3.25 -3.50
CA ILE A 35 10.51 -3.43 -4.91
C ILE A 35 9.43 -4.20 -5.66
N THR A 36 9.29 -3.94 -6.95
CA THR A 36 8.39 -4.70 -7.84
C THR A 36 9.15 -5.88 -8.46
N LEU A 37 8.46 -7.02 -8.64
CA LEU A 37 9.05 -8.26 -9.14
C LEU A 37 8.11 -8.97 -10.13
N ALA A 38 8.68 -9.57 -11.18
CA ALA A 38 7.96 -10.51 -12.04
C ALA A 38 7.67 -11.86 -11.35
N SER A 39 8.60 -12.32 -10.52
CA SER A 39 8.48 -13.53 -9.71
C SER A 39 9.30 -13.40 -8.43
N VAL A 40 8.84 -14.03 -7.35
CA VAL A 40 9.51 -14.01 -6.05
C VAL A 40 10.54 -15.13 -6.01
N THR A 41 11.80 -14.78 -6.26
CA THR A 41 12.92 -15.73 -6.23
C THR A 41 13.87 -15.43 -5.07
N ALA A 42 14.52 -16.45 -4.52
CA ALA A 42 15.50 -16.28 -3.44
C ALA A 42 16.65 -15.33 -3.83
N LYS A 43 17.04 -15.29 -5.12
CA LYS A 43 18.04 -14.34 -5.64
C LYS A 43 17.54 -12.89 -5.58
N ALA A 44 16.30 -12.64 -5.99
CA ALA A 44 15.70 -11.31 -5.92
C ALA A 44 15.56 -10.84 -4.46
N VAL A 45 15.07 -11.71 -3.56
CA VAL A 45 14.98 -11.43 -2.12
C VAL A 45 16.36 -11.13 -1.52
N SER A 46 17.39 -11.90 -1.90
CA SER A 46 18.75 -11.68 -1.41
C SER A 46 19.33 -10.36 -1.89
N ARG A 47 19.10 -9.99 -3.16
CA ARG A 47 19.55 -8.70 -3.71
C ARG A 47 18.89 -7.55 -2.97
N PHE A 48 17.57 -7.63 -2.78
CA PHE A 48 16.80 -6.63 -2.05
C PHE A 48 17.32 -6.42 -0.63
N LEU A 49 17.50 -7.50 0.13
CA LEU A 49 18.04 -7.40 1.49
C LEU A 49 19.44 -6.79 1.53
N LYS A 50 20.33 -7.19 0.62
CA LYS A 50 21.70 -6.62 0.57
C LYS A 50 21.70 -5.14 0.20
N CYS A 51 21.01 -4.77 -0.88
CA CYS A 51 21.12 -3.45 -1.49
C CYS A 51 20.21 -2.41 -0.85
N ASP A 52 18.97 -2.78 -0.51
CA ASP A 52 17.95 -1.83 -0.10
C ASP A 52 17.75 -1.78 1.43
N VAL A 53 18.20 -2.80 2.16
CA VAL A 53 18.12 -2.85 3.63
C VAL A 53 19.52 -2.76 4.25
N ILE A 54 20.37 -3.77 4.06
CA ILE A 54 21.66 -3.90 4.77
C ILE A 54 22.62 -2.76 4.42
N ALA A 55 22.79 -2.48 3.13
CA ALA A 55 23.73 -1.44 2.69
C ALA A 55 23.30 -0.01 3.07
N ARG A 56 22.02 0.21 3.40
CA ARG A 56 21.48 1.54 3.74
C ARG A 56 21.35 1.76 5.24
N TYR A 57 20.85 0.75 5.97
CA TYR A 57 20.46 0.88 7.38
C TYR A 57 21.28 -0.02 8.30
N GLY A 58 22.22 -0.80 7.75
CA GLY A 58 23.00 -1.78 8.48
C GLY A 58 22.30 -3.15 8.61
N VAL A 59 23.00 -4.08 9.26
CA VAL A 59 22.53 -5.46 9.39
C VAL A 59 21.41 -5.53 10.45
N PRO A 60 20.20 -5.98 10.09
CA PRO A 60 19.12 -6.12 11.06
C PRO A 60 19.39 -7.30 12.00
N ALA A 61 19.19 -7.12 13.30
CA ALA A 61 19.34 -8.21 14.27
C ALA A 61 18.35 -9.36 14.05
N THR A 62 17.14 -9.06 13.57
CA THR A 62 16.08 -10.05 13.33
C THR A 62 15.24 -9.65 12.13
N ILE A 63 14.95 -10.63 11.28
CA ILE A 63 13.99 -10.55 10.17
C ILE A 63 12.84 -11.52 10.44
N ILE A 64 11.61 -11.02 10.38
CA ILE A 64 10.37 -11.79 10.52
C ILE A 64 9.67 -11.90 9.17
N THR A 65 9.26 -13.11 8.78
CA THR A 65 8.53 -13.33 7.53
C THR A 65 7.49 -14.42 7.67
N ASP A 66 6.43 -14.33 6.87
CA ASP A 66 5.34 -15.30 6.80
C ASP A 66 5.69 -16.54 5.96
N ASN A 67 6.47 -16.37 4.89
CA ASN A 67 6.79 -17.42 3.95
C ASN A 67 8.30 -17.72 3.90
N ALA A 68 8.72 -18.64 4.76
CA ALA A 68 10.11 -19.10 4.90
C ALA A 68 10.77 -19.55 3.58
N LYS A 69 9.97 -20.05 2.61
CA LYS A 69 10.49 -20.72 1.41
C LYS A 69 11.28 -19.80 0.48
N ASN A 70 11.02 -18.49 0.53
CA ASN A 70 11.64 -17.52 -0.37
C ASN A 70 12.82 -16.76 0.25
N LEU A 71 13.10 -16.96 1.55
CA LEU A 71 14.26 -16.37 2.19
C LEU A 71 15.49 -17.24 2.05
N ASN A 72 16.59 -16.57 1.73
CA ASN A 72 17.86 -17.21 1.59
C ASN A 72 18.50 -17.41 2.97
N ASN A 73 18.28 -18.58 3.59
CA ASN A 73 18.88 -18.93 4.89
C ASN A 73 20.41 -18.75 4.90
N LYS A 74 21.08 -18.94 3.75
CA LYS A 74 22.54 -18.70 3.64
C LYS A 74 22.90 -17.24 3.85
N LEU A 75 22.06 -16.30 3.38
CA LEU A 75 22.27 -14.87 3.58
C LEU A 75 22.13 -14.52 5.06
N CYS A 76 21.07 -14.99 5.71
CA CYS A 76 20.84 -14.72 7.12
C CYS A 76 21.99 -15.26 7.98
N ALA A 77 22.48 -16.48 7.69
CA ALA A 77 23.64 -17.04 8.36
C ALA A 77 24.92 -16.22 8.14
N GLN A 78 25.20 -15.78 6.90
CA GLN A 78 26.38 -14.98 6.56
C GLN A 78 26.45 -13.67 7.36
N PHE A 79 25.32 -13.02 7.56
CA PHE A 79 25.24 -11.74 8.28
C PHE A 79 24.81 -11.89 9.75
N GLN A 80 24.75 -13.13 10.27
CA GLN A 80 24.30 -13.44 11.64
C GLN A 80 22.92 -12.86 11.99
N ILE A 81 22.03 -12.79 10.99
CA ILE A 81 20.66 -12.30 11.14
C ILE A 81 19.80 -13.43 11.72
N GLN A 82 19.11 -13.16 12.82
CA GLN A 82 18.11 -14.10 13.34
C GLN A 82 16.88 -14.08 12.42
N HIS A 83 16.69 -15.14 11.66
CA HIS A 83 15.48 -15.30 10.86
C HIS A 83 14.39 -15.99 11.69
N ARG A 84 13.22 -15.37 11.79
CA ARG A 84 12.04 -15.93 12.46
C ARG A 84 10.90 -16.04 11.48
N ASN A 85 10.30 -17.22 11.40
CA ASN A 85 9.04 -17.38 10.67
C ASN A 85 7.88 -17.03 11.58
N SER A 86 6.93 -16.21 11.12
CA SER A 86 5.68 -16.04 11.83
C SER A 86 4.90 -17.36 11.74
N THR A 87 4.53 -17.93 12.89
CA THR A 87 3.60 -19.06 12.89
C THR A 87 2.21 -18.56 12.49
N PRO A 88 1.37 -19.39 11.82
CA PRO A 88 -0.01 -19.03 11.48
C PRO A 88 -0.83 -18.54 12.69
N TYR A 89 -0.44 -18.96 13.90
CA TYR A 89 -1.11 -18.67 15.16
C TYR A 89 -0.52 -17.49 15.96
N ARG A 90 0.47 -16.74 15.43
CA ARG A 90 0.98 -15.50 16.06
C ARG A 90 0.89 -14.27 15.14
N PRO A 91 -0.33 -13.77 14.85
CA PRO A 91 -0.55 -12.58 14.01
C PRO A 91 0.14 -11.31 14.56
N GLN A 92 0.35 -11.25 15.88
CA GLN A 92 0.95 -10.10 16.56
C GLN A 92 2.36 -9.77 16.06
N MET A 93 3.16 -10.77 15.69
CA MET A 93 4.51 -10.55 15.17
C MET A 93 4.53 -10.07 13.72
N ASN A 94 3.49 -10.35 12.92
CA ASN A 94 3.42 -10.00 11.51
C ASN A 94 2.51 -8.78 11.23
N GLY A 95 1.70 -8.36 12.21
CA GLY A 95 0.70 -7.32 12.01
C GLY A 95 1.26 -5.96 11.55
N ALA A 96 2.50 -5.62 11.90
CA ALA A 96 3.11 -4.38 11.45
C ALA A 96 3.42 -4.39 9.94
N VAL A 97 3.97 -5.49 9.41
CA VAL A 97 4.23 -5.61 7.97
C VAL A 97 2.93 -5.79 7.20
N GLU A 98 1.94 -6.53 7.71
CA GLU A 98 0.62 -6.66 7.07
C GLU A 98 -0.10 -5.30 6.98
N ALA A 99 -0.07 -4.50 8.05
CA ALA A 99 -0.64 -3.16 8.04
C ALA A 99 0.08 -2.24 7.04
N ALA A 100 1.40 -2.33 6.95
CA ALA A 100 2.19 -1.57 5.99
C ALA A 100 1.91 -2.00 4.54
N SER A 101 1.88 -3.30 4.26
CA SER A 101 1.50 -3.87 2.96
C SER A 101 0.09 -3.42 2.55
N LYS A 102 -0.87 -3.41 3.47
CA LYS A 102 -2.23 -2.91 3.21
C LYS A 102 -2.24 -1.41 2.89
N ASN A 103 -1.45 -0.62 3.61
CA ASN A 103 -1.35 0.82 3.37
C ASN A 103 -0.68 1.13 2.04
N ILE A 104 0.43 0.47 1.71
CA ILE A 104 1.13 0.73 0.44
C ILE A 104 0.26 0.30 -0.74
N LYS A 105 -0.45 -0.81 -0.63
CA LYS A 105 -1.43 -1.25 -1.64
C LYS A 105 -2.50 -0.18 -1.87
N LYS A 106 -3.11 0.36 -0.80
CA LYS A 106 -4.11 1.42 -0.90
C LYS A 106 -3.56 2.70 -1.54
N ILE A 107 -2.37 3.14 -1.12
CA ILE A 107 -1.74 4.35 -1.68
C ILE A 107 -1.45 4.13 -3.16
N ASN A 108 -0.89 2.97 -3.52
CA ASN A 108 -0.58 2.65 -4.91
C ASN A 108 -1.84 2.56 -5.77
N GLU A 109 -2.91 1.90 -5.29
CA GLU A 109 -4.23 1.85 -5.95
C GLU A 109 -4.84 3.25 -6.16
N LYS A 110 -4.55 4.21 -5.27
CA LYS A 110 -5.03 5.59 -5.40
C LYS A 110 -4.21 6.41 -6.40
N MET A 111 -2.91 6.16 -6.50
CA MET A 111 -2.00 6.87 -7.42
C MET A 111 -2.02 6.33 -8.85
N THR A 112 -2.32 5.05 -9.00
CA THR A 112 -2.42 4.35 -10.29
C THR A 112 -3.58 4.94 -11.08
N VAL A 113 -3.29 5.58 -12.22
CA VAL A 113 -4.32 6.11 -13.14
C VAL A 113 -4.70 5.03 -14.13
N ASN A 114 -3.70 4.40 -14.75
CA ASN A 114 -3.88 3.23 -15.61
C ASN A 114 -3.54 1.97 -14.82
N TYR A 115 -4.42 0.97 -14.83
CA TYR A 115 -4.27 -0.26 -14.07
C TYR A 115 -2.96 -1.05 -14.30
N LYS A 116 -2.17 -0.73 -15.35
CA LYS A 116 -0.84 -1.34 -15.63
C LYS A 116 0.36 -0.51 -15.16
N ASP A 117 0.18 0.75 -14.76
CA ASP A 117 1.27 1.68 -14.39
C ASP A 117 1.68 1.61 -12.91
N TRP A 118 1.05 0.72 -12.14
CA TRP A 118 1.22 0.63 -10.68
C TRP A 118 2.68 0.44 -10.22
N HIS A 119 3.56 -0.08 -11.08
CA HIS A 119 4.97 -0.25 -10.77
C HIS A 119 5.76 1.07 -10.81
N GLU A 120 5.36 2.03 -11.65
CA GLU A 120 5.93 3.38 -11.72
C GLU A 120 5.46 4.25 -10.55
N MET A 121 4.28 3.93 -10.00
CA MET A 121 3.70 4.66 -8.87
C MET A 121 4.31 4.25 -7.52
N LEU A 122 4.95 3.07 -7.44
CA LEU A 122 5.49 2.56 -6.18
C LEU A 122 6.47 3.52 -5.48
N PRO A 123 7.46 4.16 -6.15
CA PRO A 123 8.34 5.12 -5.51
C PRO A 123 7.59 6.31 -4.88
N TYR A 124 6.54 6.81 -5.56
CA TYR A 124 5.70 7.90 -5.05
C TYR A 124 4.85 7.44 -3.87
N ALA A 125 4.32 6.22 -3.93
CA ALA A 125 3.58 5.61 -2.84
C ALA A 125 4.45 5.43 -1.59
N LEU A 126 5.71 5.01 -1.76
CA LEU A 126 6.68 4.88 -0.67
C LEU A 126 7.01 6.25 -0.08
N LEU A 127 7.23 7.27 -0.92
CA LEU A 127 7.49 8.63 -0.44
C LEU A 127 6.30 9.16 0.38
N ALA A 128 5.07 9.05 -0.13
CA ALA A 128 3.86 9.45 0.57
C ALA A 128 3.69 8.70 1.89
N TYR A 129 4.03 7.40 1.93
CA TYR A 129 4.02 6.63 3.18
C TYR A 129 5.02 7.20 4.19
N ARG A 130 6.27 7.44 3.74
CA ARG A 130 7.41 7.87 4.57
C ARG A 130 7.24 9.28 5.16
N THR A 131 6.49 10.15 4.50
CA THR A 131 6.23 11.53 4.97
C THR A 131 4.89 11.72 5.68
N SER A 132 4.10 10.66 5.79
CA SER A 132 2.81 10.71 6.48
C SER A 132 2.93 10.15 7.91
N ILE A 133 2.39 10.90 8.88
CA ILE A 133 2.41 10.57 10.31
C ILE A 133 1.79 9.19 10.54
N ARG A 134 2.50 8.33 11.29
CA ARG A 134 1.97 7.03 11.71
C ARG A 134 1.35 7.14 13.09
N THR A 135 0.13 6.61 13.26
CA THR A 135 -0.58 6.61 14.54
C THR A 135 0.21 5.96 15.67
N SER A 136 0.98 4.92 15.37
CA SER A 136 1.81 4.18 16.33
C SER A 136 2.99 4.96 16.88
N THR A 137 3.56 5.89 16.11
CA THR A 137 4.77 6.64 16.50
C THR A 137 4.50 8.13 16.69
N ARG A 138 3.34 8.62 16.23
CA ARG A 138 2.98 10.05 16.16
C ARG A 138 4.02 10.92 15.44
N ALA A 139 4.85 10.30 14.60
CA ALA A 139 5.89 10.94 13.80
C ALA A 139 5.90 10.35 12.38
N THR A 140 6.59 11.02 11.46
CA THR A 140 6.79 10.49 10.11
C THR A 140 7.92 9.44 10.15
N PRO A 141 7.83 8.34 9.36
CA PRO A 141 8.94 7.41 9.25
C PRO A 141 10.24 8.09 8.81
N TYR A 142 10.13 9.13 7.96
CA TYR A 142 11.27 9.89 7.49
C TYR A 142 11.97 10.66 8.62
N SER A 143 11.24 11.37 9.48
CA SER A 143 11.83 12.09 10.61
C SER A 143 12.51 11.15 11.61
N LEU A 144 11.98 9.93 11.79
CA LEU A 144 12.56 8.94 12.70
C LEU A 144 13.86 8.33 12.16
N VAL A 145 14.02 8.21 10.85
CA VAL A 145 15.24 7.67 10.23
C VAL A 145 16.32 8.74 10.09
N TYR A 146 15.95 9.94 9.64
CA TYR A 146 16.92 10.99 9.26
C TYR A 146 17.01 12.14 10.26
N GLY A 147 16.19 12.17 11.31
CA GLY A 147 16.17 13.25 12.30
C GLY A 147 15.59 14.58 11.80
N MET A 148 15.02 14.60 10.60
CA MET A 148 14.43 15.80 9.98
C MET A 148 13.25 15.45 9.08
N GLU A 149 12.36 16.41 8.83
CA GLU A 149 11.25 16.19 7.89
C GLU A 149 11.71 16.29 6.43
N ALA A 150 11.09 15.49 5.56
CA ALA A 150 11.37 15.53 4.13
C ALA A 150 10.82 16.82 3.51
N ARG A 151 11.64 17.50 2.70
CA ARG A 151 11.15 18.58 1.84
C ARG A 151 10.55 17.99 0.56
N MET A 152 9.23 18.03 0.45
CA MET A 152 8.52 17.57 -0.74
C MET A 152 8.63 18.60 -1.87
N ALA A 153 9.29 18.26 -2.97
CA ALA A 153 9.30 19.12 -4.15
C ALA A 153 7.93 19.11 -4.84
N ARG A 154 7.50 20.25 -5.40
CA ARG A 154 6.20 20.39 -6.09
C ARG A 154 5.98 19.32 -7.17
N ALA A 155 7.03 18.93 -7.89
CA ALA A 155 6.97 17.89 -8.92
C ALA A 155 6.53 16.51 -8.38
N PHE A 156 6.90 16.17 -7.14
CA PHE A 156 6.45 14.94 -6.49
C PHE A 156 4.99 15.05 -6.05
N ASN A 157 4.58 16.18 -5.48
CA ASN A 157 3.18 16.43 -5.13
C ASN A 157 2.26 16.41 -6.37
N ALA A 158 2.72 16.87 -7.53
CA ALA A 158 1.93 16.83 -8.77
C ALA A 158 1.60 15.41 -9.25
N LYS A 159 2.41 14.41 -8.88
CA LYS A 159 2.15 12.99 -9.17
C LYS A 159 1.34 12.30 -8.07
N VAL A 160 1.27 12.89 -6.88
CA VAL A 160 0.35 12.46 -5.82
C VAL A 160 -1.05 12.97 -6.21
N CYS A 161 -1.85 12.09 -6.81
CA CYS A 161 -3.26 12.40 -7.09
C CYS A 161 -4.03 12.57 -5.78
N HIS A 162 -4.14 13.82 -5.32
CA HIS A 162 -5.13 14.20 -4.33
C HIS A 162 -6.51 14.04 -4.98
N ARG A 163 -7.32 13.09 -4.50
CA ARG A 163 -8.71 12.96 -4.95
C ARG A 163 -9.52 14.09 -4.33
N GLU A 164 -9.56 15.21 -5.01
CA GLU A 164 -10.55 16.25 -4.76
C GLU A 164 -11.83 15.86 -5.49
N PHE A 165 -12.91 15.71 -4.73
CA PHE A 165 -14.24 15.54 -5.25
C PHE A 165 -14.90 16.91 -5.23
N SER A 166 -15.55 17.28 -6.32
CA SER A 166 -16.37 18.48 -6.41
C SER A 166 -17.84 18.09 -6.52
N PRO A 167 -18.77 18.92 -6.00
CA PRO A 167 -20.19 18.79 -6.31
C PRO A 167 -20.39 18.61 -7.82
N GLY A 168 -21.15 17.59 -8.23
CA GLY A 168 -21.39 17.21 -9.62
C GLY A 168 -20.50 16.08 -10.16
N ASP A 169 -19.42 15.68 -9.46
CA ASP A 169 -18.60 14.54 -9.88
C ASP A 169 -19.40 13.23 -9.84
N LEU A 170 -19.28 12.40 -10.88
CA LEU A 170 -19.77 11.03 -10.87
C LEU A 170 -18.81 10.13 -10.11
N ILE A 171 -19.34 9.28 -9.23
CA ILE A 171 -18.56 8.38 -8.41
C ILE A 171 -19.22 7.00 -8.24
N LEU A 172 -18.41 6.00 -7.94
CA LEU A 172 -18.85 4.67 -7.50
C LEU A 172 -18.56 4.51 -6.01
N ARG A 173 -19.50 3.92 -5.27
CA ARG A 173 -19.40 3.64 -3.83
C ARG A 173 -19.13 2.17 -3.60
N LYS A 174 -18.23 1.82 -2.69
CA LYS A 174 -17.91 0.41 -2.39
C LYS A 174 -19.13 -0.31 -1.78
N ALA A 175 -19.50 -1.45 -2.35
CA ALA A 175 -20.59 -2.31 -1.89
C ALA A 175 -20.23 -2.94 -0.53
N LEU A 176 -21.15 -2.88 0.44
CA LEU A 176 -20.94 -3.45 1.79
C LEU A 176 -21.15 -4.97 1.83
N HIS A 177 -21.94 -5.52 0.90
CA HIS A 177 -22.23 -6.95 0.77
C HIS A 177 -21.90 -7.42 -0.64
N VAL A 178 -20.81 -8.19 -0.78
CA VAL A 178 -20.47 -8.86 -2.03
C VAL A 178 -21.20 -10.20 -2.05
N THR A 179 -22.26 -10.33 -2.84
CA THR A 179 -22.83 -11.65 -3.13
C THR A 179 -21.78 -12.49 -3.87
N PRO A 180 -21.64 -13.81 -3.57
CA PRO A 180 -20.67 -14.65 -4.25
C PRO A 180 -21.12 -14.83 -5.71
N ASP A 181 -20.60 -13.98 -6.59
CA ASP A 181 -20.82 -14.08 -8.02
C ASP A 181 -19.81 -15.09 -8.62
N SER A 182 -20.22 -15.82 -9.67
CA SER A 182 -19.45 -16.87 -10.35
C SER A 182 -18.17 -16.34 -11.03
N ARG A 183 -17.94 -15.02 -11.01
CA ARG A 183 -16.76 -14.31 -11.56
C ARG A 183 -15.53 -14.26 -10.62
N GLY A 184 -15.62 -14.81 -9.41
CA GLY A 184 -14.47 -14.96 -8.50
C GLY A 184 -13.95 -13.63 -7.89
N LYS A 185 -12.64 -13.58 -7.59
CA LYS A 185 -11.93 -12.54 -6.78
C LYS A 185 -12.09 -11.07 -7.25
N PHE A 186 -12.72 -10.85 -8.41
CA PHE A 186 -12.97 -9.57 -9.10
C PHE A 186 -14.46 -9.28 -9.40
N SER A 187 -15.41 -9.76 -8.59
CA SER A 187 -16.78 -9.21 -8.64
C SER A 187 -16.75 -7.67 -8.53
N CYS A 188 -17.70 -6.98 -9.18
CA CYS A 188 -17.86 -5.53 -8.99
C CYS A 188 -18.10 -5.25 -7.50
N LYS A 189 -17.10 -4.68 -6.83
CA LYS A 189 -17.16 -4.35 -5.39
C LYS A 189 -17.70 -2.94 -5.15
N TYR A 190 -18.29 -2.33 -6.17
CA TYR A 190 -18.73 -0.94 -6.15
C TYR A 190 -20.11 -0.85 -6.82
N ASP A 191 -20.99 -0.10 -6.17
CA ASP A 191 -22.33 0.29 -6.61
C ASP A 191 -22.30 1.72 -7.17
N GLY A 192 -23.21 2.03 -8.07
CA GLY A 192 -23.37 3.35 -8.68
C GLY A 192 -23.73 3.26 -10.16
N PRO A 193 -23.67 4.37 -10.92
CA PRO A 193 -23.07 5.66 -10.56
C PRO A 193 -23.91 6.52 -9.61
N PHE A 194 -23.24 7.31 -8.77
CA PHE A 194 -23.82 8.33 -7.90
C PHE A 194 -23.19 9.70 -8.19
N VAL A 195 -23.90 10.78 -7.88
CA VAL A 195 -23.41 12.16 -8.02
C VAL A 195 -22.96 12.70 -6.66
N VAL A 196 -21.81 13.36 -6.61
CA VAL A 196 -21.35 14.08 -5.41
C VAL A 196 -22.22 15.32 -5.22
N LYS A 197 -22.91 15.44 -4.09
CA LYS A 197 -23.71 16.64 -3.76
C LYS A 197 -22.89 17.63 -2.93
N GLU A 198 -22.31 17.17 -1.84
CA GLU A 198 -21.55 18.00 -0.90
C GLU A 198 -20.29 17.30 -0.43
N THR A 199 -19.23 18.07 -0.17
CA THR A 199 -17.96 17.58 0.35
C THR A 199 -17.60 18.30 1.64
N PHE A 200 -17.12 17.55 2.63
CA PHE A 200 -16.70 18.09 3.93
C PHE A 200 -15.18 18.03 4.07
N SER A 201 -14.61 18.98 4.81
CA SER A 201 -13.16 19.09 5.07
C SER A 201 -12.54 17.88 5.80
N GLY A 202 -13.37 16.99 6.35
CA GLY A 202 -12.96 15.72 6.99
C GLY A 202 -12.95 14.48 6.08
N GLY A 203 -13.16 14.62 4.77
CA GLY A 203 -13.21 13.48 3.85
C GLY A 203 -14.52 12.68 3.93
N ALA A 204 -15.61 13.32 4.36
CA ALA A 204 -16.96 12.81 4.24
C ALA A 204 -17.66 13.48 3.04
N ILE A 205 -18.52 12.75 2.35
CA ILE A 205 -19.22 13.21 1.15
C ILE A 205 -20.68 12.75 1.18
N ILE A 206 -21.60 13.65 0.82
CA ILE A 206 -23.02 13.31 0.58
C ILE A 206 -23.20 12.98 -0.89
N LEU A 207 -23.90 11.88 -1.15
CA LEU A 207 -24.17 11.37 -2.48
C LEU A 207 -25.65 11.53 -2.82
N SER A 208 -25.96 11.84 -4.06
CA SER A 208 -27.29 11.72 -4.63
C SER A 208 -27.31 10.65 -5.71
N ASP A 209 -28.46 9.99 -5.87
CA ASP A 209 -28.69 9.12 -7.02
C ASP A 209 -28.73 9.94 -8.33
N MET A 210 -28.64 9.26 -9.47
CA MET A 210 -28.73 9.89 -10.79
C MET A 210 -30.06 10.65 -10.98
N ASP A 211 -31.11 10.20 -10.29
CA ASP A 211 -32.45 10.82 -10.30
C ASP A 211 -32.62 11.94 -9.25
N GLY A 212 -31.55 12.33 -8.55
CA GLY A 212 -31.57 13.41 -7.57
C GLY A 212 -32.07 13.02 -6.17
N ALA A 213 -32.40 11.75 -5.93
CA ALA A 213 -32.75 11.27 -4.60
C ALA A 213 -31.53 11.25 -3.67
N GLU A 214 -31.63 11.88 -2.50
CA GLU A 214 -30.49 12.04 -1.60
C GLU A 214 -30.23 10.79 -0.76
N ASN A 215 -28.98 10.32 -0.73
CA ASN A 215 -28.52 9.45 0.34
C ASN A 215 -28.16 10.33 1.55
N ALA A 216 -29.02 10.34 2.56
CA ALA A 216 -28.83 11.16 3.77
C ALA A 216 -27.58 10.81 4.60
N LEU A 217 -26.94 9.67 4.35
CA LEU A 217 -25.77 9.23 5.12
C LEU A 217 -24.45 9.64 4.44
N PRO A 218 -23.57 10.38 5.14
CA PRO A 218 -22.27 10.75 4.61
C PRO A 218 -21.38 9.52 4.43
N VAL A 219 -20.73 9.44 3.28
CA VAL A 219 -19.82 8.37 2.90
C VAL A 219 -18.37 8.86 2.98
N ASN A 220 -17.47 8.03 3.50
CA ASN A 220 -16.05 8.36 3.56
C ASN A 220 -15.42 8.33 2.15
N VAL A 221 -14.55 9.29 1.83
CA VAL A 221 -13.80 9.39 0.56
C VAL A 221 -12.99 8.13 0.22
N ASP A 222 -12.57 7.35 1.22
CA ASP A 222 -11.86 6.09 1.03
C ASP A 222 -12.74 4.96 0.49
N ALA A 223 -14.06 5.09 0.65
CA ALA A 223 -15.04 4.11 0.19
C ALA A 223 -15.57 4.43 -1.22
N ILE A 224 -15.07 5.47 -1.88
CA ILE A 224 -15.59 5.93 -3.18
C ILE A 224 -14.47 6.09 -4.24
N LYS A 225 -14.86 6.08 -5.51
CA LYS A 225 -13.95 6.25 -6.65
C LYS A 225 -14.62 7.12 -7.72
N LYS A 226 -13.92 8.10 -8.31
CA LYS A 226 -14.44 8.85 -9.47
C LYS A 226 -14.76 7.90 -10.63
N TYR A 227 -15.91 8.14 -11.24
CA TYR A 227 -16.42 7.46 -12.42
C TYR A 227 -16.36 8.45 -13.58
N TYR A 228 -15.75 8.03 -14.68
CA TYR A 228 -15.75 8.78 -15.93
C TYR A 228 -16.51 7.93 -16.95
N PRO A 229 -17.66 8.40 -17.46
CA PRO A 229 -18.45 7.68 -18.46
C PRO A 229 -17.71 7.50 -19.79
#